data_AF-A0A941G9N1-F1
#
_entry.id   AF-A0A941G9N1-F1
#
_cell.length_a   1.000
_cell.length_b   1.000
_cell.length_c   1.000
_cell.angle_alpha   90.00
_cell.angle_beta   90.00
_cell.angle_gamma   90.00
#
_symmetry.space_group_name_H-M   'P 1'
#
loop_
_entity.id
_entity.type
_entity.pdbx_description
1 polymer ?
#
loop_
_entity_poly.entity_id
_entity_poly.type
_entity_poly.pdbx_seq_one_letter_code
_entity_poly.pdbx_strand_id
1 'polypeptide(L)'
;MTQHPLIQDPWSTDASSAHGLVLLSHLHLIDRTRYAIETIARMVGNSASEPDATGAQPLDAWTVAALMGGVESLCDQLANLTDTMLERAQAG
;
A
#
# COMPACT_ATOMS: atom_id res chain seq x y z
N MET A 1 -17.38 8.79 -27.71
CA MET A 1 -17.63 9.67 -26.56
C MET A 1 -16.31 10.31 -26.17
N THR A 2 -16.21 11.63 -26.23
CA THR A 2 -15.00 12.41 -25.95
C THR A 2 -14.72 12.37 -24.44
N GLN A 3 -13.62 11.73 -24.01
CA GLN A 3 -13.23 11.71 -22.58
C GLN A 3 -12.83 13.12 -22.13
N HIS A 4 -13.56 13.66 -21.16
CA HIS A 4 -13.24 14.94 -20.53
C HIS A 4 -12.12 14.72 -19.49
N PRO A 5 -11.08 15.59 -19.41
CA PRO A 5 -9.92 15.40 -18.52
C PRO A 5 -10.27 15.23 -17.03
N LEU A 6 -11.42 15.78 -16.60
CA LEU A 6 -11.93 15.67 -15.23
C LEU A 6 -12.78 14.41 -14.96
N ILE A 7 -13.00 13.57 -15.97
CA ILE A 7 -13.77 12.30 -15.91
C ILE A 7 -12.87 11.17 -16.42
N GLN A 8 -11.58 11.22 -16.06
CA GLN A 8 -10.71 10.06 -16.21
C GLN A 8 -10.89 9.21 -14.97
N ASP A 9 -11.31 7.96 -15.18
CA ASP A 9 -11.33 6.97 -14.12
C ASP A 9 -9.86 6.71 -13.70
N PRO A 10 -9.48 7.01 -12.44
CA PRO A 10 -8.12 6.77 -11.96
C PRO A 10 -7.76 5.28 -11.94
N TRP A 11 -8.74 4.39 -12.11
CA TRP A 11 -8.57 2.95 -12.21
C TRP A 11 -8.57 2.44 -13.65
N SER A 12 -8.73 3.32 -14.64
CA SER A 12 -8.64 2.92 -16.04
C SER A 12 -7.21 2.52 -16.41
N THR A 13 -7.07 1.36 -17.04
CA THR A 13 -5.79 0.83 -17.51
C THR A 13 -5.78 0.77 -19.03
N ASP A 14 -4.67 1.15 -19.66
CA ASP A 14 -4.51 1.05 -21.11
C ASP A 14 -4.29 -0.44 -21.47
N ALA A 15 -5.27 -1.04 -22.16
CA ALA A 15 -5.30 -2.46 -22.45
C ALA A 15 -4.28 -2.92 -23.52
N SER A 16 -3.37 -2.03 -23.97
CA SER A 16 -2.51 -2.28 -25.13
C SER A 16 -1.47 -3.39 -24.92
N SER A 17 -1.12 -3.75 -23.69
CA SER A 17 -0.53 -5.05 -23.34
C SER A 17 -1.50 -5.84 -22.45
N ALA A 18 -2.32 -6.70 -23.05
CA ALA A 18 -3.35 -7.42 -22.30
C ALA A 18 -2.78 -8.32 -21.17
N HIS A 19 -1.51 -8.75 -21.28
CA HIS A 19 -0.88 -9.66 -20.32
C HIS A 19 0.64 -9.45 -20.29
N GLY A 20 1.24 -9.64 -19.11
CA GLY A 20 2.69 -9.69 -18.92
C GLY A 20 3.04 -10.61 -17.74
N LEU A 21 4.23 -11.20 -17.75
CA LEU A 21 4.66 -12.12 -16.70
C LEU A 21 5.25 -11.37 -15.51
N VAL A 22 4.88 -11.80 -14.30
CA VAL A 22 5.45 -11.30 -13.05
C VAL A 22 5.97 -12.46 -12.19
N LEU A 23 7.00 -12.19 -11.38
CA LEU A 23 7.50 -13.18 -10.44
C LEU A 23 6.53 -13.34 -9.26
N LEU A 24 6.22 -14.59 -8.90
CA LEU A 24 5.37 -14.91 -7.75
C LEU A 24 5.89 -14.32 -6.44
N SER A 25 7.22 -14.21 -6.29
CA SER A 25 7.85 -13.58 -5.13
C SER A 25 7.42 -12.12 -4.94
N HIS A 26 7.18 -11.38 -6.04
CA HIS A 26 6.70 -10.00 -5.94
C HIS A 26 5.27 -9.95 -5.41
N LEU A 27 4.40 -10.89 -5.81
CA LEU A 27 3.04 -10.97 -5.27
C LEU A 27 3.02 -11.27 -3.77
N HIS A 28 3.90 -12.17 -3.29
CA HIS A 28 4.05 -12.43 -1.86
C HIS A 28 4.57 -11.21 -1.09
N LEU A 29 5.47 -10.42 -1.69
CA LEU A 29 5.95 -9.19 -1.07
C LEU A 29 4.84 -8.13 -0.98
N ILE A 30 4.03 -7.96 -2.03
CA ILE A 30 2.87 -7.07 -2.01
C ILE A 30 1.92 -7.46 -0.87
N ASP A 31 1.55 -8.74 -0.78
CA ASP A 31 0.62 -9.21 0.24
C ASP A 31 1.16 -9.00 1.66
N ARG A 32 2.45 -9.30 1.88
CA ARG A 32 3.11 -9.05 3.17
C ARG A 32 3.13 -7.57 3.53
N THR A 33 3.47 -6.69 2.58
CA THR A 33 3.51 -5.24 2.78
C THR A 33 2.11 -4.71 3.10
N ARG A 34 1.08 -5.15 2.37
CA ARG A 34 -0.32 -4.83 2.65
C ARG A 34 -0.71 -5.19 4.08
N TYR A 35 -0.43 -6.43 4.52
CA TYR A 35 -0.75 -6.86 5.89
C TYR A 35 -0.02 -6.04 6.95
N ALA A 36 1.23 -5.67 6.70
CA ALA A 36 2.00 -4.83 7.63
C ALA A 36 1.36 -3.44 7.78
N ILE A 37 1.01 -2.79 6.67
CA ILE A 37 0.32 -1.48 6.66
C ILE A 37 -1.01 -1.57 7.42
N GLU A 38 -1.84 -2.57 7.10
CA GLU A 38 -3.14 -2.78 7.75
C GLU A 38 -2.98 -2.99 9.27
N THR A 39 -1.98 -3.77 9.68
CA THR A 39 -1.70 -4.03 11.09
C THR A 39 -1.29 -2.74 11.81
N ILE A 40 -0.39 -1.96 11.23
CA ILE A 40 0.06 -0.70 11.83
C ILE A 40 -1.10 0.30 11.92
N ALA A 41 -1.87 0.46 10.85
CA ALA A 41 -3.03 1.34 10.82
C ALA A 41 -4.03 0.99 11.92
N ARG A 42 -4.29 -0.30 12.14
CA ARG A 42 -5.16 -0.77 13.23
C ARG A 42 -4.58 -0.52 14.62
N MET A 43 -3.27 -0.72 14.81
CA MET A 43 -2.61 -0.41 16.09
C MET A 43 -2.73 1.09 16.44
N VAL A 44 -2.40 1.96 15.49
CA VAL A 44 -2.46 3.41 15.68
C VAL A 44 -3.91 3.88 15.86
N GLY A 45 -4.83 3.41 15.01
CA GLY A 45 -6.25 3.76 15.08
C GLY A 45 -6.89 3.33 16.41
N ASN A 46 -6.69 2.08 16.83
CA ASN A 46 -7.21 1.59 18.11
C ASN A 46 -6.65 2.40 19.29
N SER A 47 -5.34 2.71 19.27
CA SER A 47 -4.72 3.52 20.31
C SER A 47 -5.25 4.96 20.36
N ALA A 48 -5.62 5.54 19.22
CA ALA A 48 -6.10 6.92 19.13
C ALA A 48 -7.59 7.06 19.44
N SER A 49 -8.41 6.07 19.07
CA SER A 49 -9.87 6.15 19.14
C SER A 49 -10.49 5.37 20.30
N GLU A 50 -9.86 4.29 20.74
CA GLU A 50 -10.42 3.38 21.75
C GLU A 50 -9.37 2.96 22.80
N PRO A 51 -8.67 3.92 23.45
CA PRO A 51 -7.60 3.62 24.40
C PRO A 51 -8.07 2.72 25.56
N ASP A 52 -9.29 2.95 26.05
CA ASP A 52 -9.84 2.22 27.19
C ASP A 52 -10.45 0.86 26.81
N ALA A 53 -10.70 0.58 25.53
CA ALA A 53 -11.38 -0.64 25.08
C ALA A 53 -10.49 -1.90 25.22
N THR A 54 -9.17 -1.70 25.28
CA THR A 54 -8.20 -2.80 25.38
C THR A 54 -7.64 -2.99 26.78
N GLY A 55 -7.85 -2.02 27.68
CA GLY A 55 -7.18 -1.95 28.98
C GLY A 55 -5.65 -1.76 28.89
N ALA A 56 -5.10 -1.59 27.68
CA ALA A 56 -3.68 -1.35 27.44
C ALA A 56 -3.39 0.15 27.46
N GLN A 57 -2.16 0.52 27.84
CA GLN A 57 -1.75 1.91 27.80
C GLN A 57 -1.67 2.39 26.33
N PRO A 58 -2.22 3.58 26.01
CA PRO A 58 -2.15 4.12 24.65
C PRO A 58 -0.70 4.32 24.21
N LEU A 59 -0.45 4.12 22.92
CA LEU A 59 0.82 4.43 22.27
C LEU A 59 1.16 5.90 22.48
N ASP A 60 2.39 6.16 22.89
CA ASP A 60 2.89 7.52 23.01
C ASP A 60 3.11 8.15 21.62
N ALA A 61 3.20 9.48 21.58
CA ALA A 61 3.30 10.24 20.34
C ALA A 61 4.52 9.85 19.49
N TRP A 62 5.64 9.48 20.10
CA TRP A 62 6.83 9.05 19.37
C TRP A 62 6.60 7.68 18.72
N THR A 63 6.00 6.74 19.46
CA THR A 63 5.66 5.42 18.92
C THR A 63 4.69 5.52 17.75
N VAL A 64 3.66 6.39 17.84
CA VAL A 64 2.73 6.65 16.73
C VAL A 64 3.47 7.22 15.52
N ALA A 65 4.34 8.22 15.72
CA ALA A 65 5.10 8.83 14.62
C ALA A 65 6.04 7.82 13.94
N ALA A 66 6.73 6.97 14.71
CA ALA A 66 7.60 5.94 14.18
C ALA A 66 6.82 4.89 13.36
N LEU A 67 5.65 4.47 13.84
CA LEU A 67 4.77 3.53 13.14
C LEU A 67 4.25 4.13 11.82
N MET A 68 3.81 5.39 11.84
CA MET A 68 3.32 6.07 10.63
C MET A 68 4.44 6.31 9.62
N GLY A 69 5.65 6.69 10.06
CA GLY A 69 6.83 6.75 9.18
C GLY A 69 7.21 5.39 8.60
N GLY A 70 6.99 4.30 9.35
CA GLY A 70 7.10 2.94 8.83
C GLY A 70 6.08 2.63 7.73
N VAL A 71 4.83 3.08 7.86
CA VAL A 71 3.80 2.96 6.82
C VAL A 71 4.19 3.72 5.55
N GLU A 72 4.70 4.94 5.68
CA GLU A 72 5.20 5.72 4.54
C GLU A 72 6.32 4.97 3.80
N SER A 73 7.31 4.45 4.53
CA SER A 73 8.40 3.68 3.94
C SER A 73 7.93 2.38 3.26
N LEU A 74 6.92 1.70 3.82
CA LEU A 74 6.31 0.52 3.21
C LEU A 74 5.56 0.86 1.91
N CYS A 75 4.88 2.01 1.87
CA CYS A 75 4.22 2.51 0.66
C CYS A 75 5.24 2.84 -0.43
N ASP A 76 6.35 3.50 -0.09
CA ASP A 76 7.44 3.79 -1.03
C ASP A 76 8.04 2.50 -1.59
N GLN A 77 8.26 1.51 -0.73
CA GLN A 77 8.75 0.20 -1.15
C GLN A 77 7.76 -0.53 -2.07
N LEU A 78 6.45 -0.42 -1.79
CA LEU A 78 5.41 -0.99 -2.62
C LEU A 78 5.40 -0.35 -4.01
N ALA A 79 5.52 0.98 -4.10
CA ALA A 79 5.59 1.71 -5.37
C ALA A 79 6.79 1.25 -6.22
N ASN A 80 7.99 1.20 -5.62
CA ASN A 80 9.19 0.72 -6.30
C ASN A 80 9.05 -0.73 -6.80
N LEU A 81 8.39 -1.59 -6.01
CA LEU A 81 8.14 -2.98 -6.37
C LEU A 81 7.17 -3.08 -7.56
N THR A 82 6.09 -2.29 -7.56
CA THR A 82 5.11 -2.29 -8.65
C THR A 82 5.70 -1.73 -9.95
N ASP A 83 6.57 -0.71 -9.87
CA ASP A 83 7.27 -0.18 -11.03
C ASP A 83 8.21 -1.23 -11.63
N THR A 84 9.00 -1.91 -10.78
CA THR A 84 9.87 -3.02 -11.20
C THR A 84 9.07 -4.17 -11.83
N MET A 85 7.88 -4.47 -11.31
CA MET A 85 7.00 -5.49 -11.90
C MET A 85 6.50 -5.07 -13.27
N LEU A 86 6.09 -3.81 -13.43
CA LEU A 86 5.58 -3.28 -14.69
C LEU A 86 6.66 -3.26 -15.77
N GLU A 87 7.86 -2.77 -15.44
CA GLU A 87 9.01 -2.76 -16.36
C GLU A 87 9.34 -4.18 -16.86
N ARG A 88 9.34 -5.17 -15.95
CA ARG A 88 9.60 -6.57 -16.32
C ARG A 88 8.49 -7.18 -17.15
N ALA A 89 7.24 -6.89 -16.81
CA ALA A 89 6.08 -7.40 -17.53
C ALA A 89 6.02 -6.87 -18.96
N GLN A 90 6.54 -5.66 -19.22
CA GLN A 90 6.63 -5.05 -20.56
C GLN A 90 7.85 -5.52 -21.36
N ALA A 91 8.90 -6.00 -20.70
CA ALA A 91 10.15 -6.43 -21.34
C ALA A 91 10.15 -7.89 -21.82
N GLY A 92 9.19 -8.71 -21.39
CA GLY A 92 9.05 -10.13 -21.77
C GLY A 92 7.97 -10.35 -22.82
#